data_AF-A0A3N5UPM9-F1
#
_entry.id   AF-A0A3N5UPM9-F1
#
_cell.length_a   1.000
_cell.length_b   1.000
_cell.length_c   1.000
_cell.angle_alpha   90.00
_cell.angle_beta   90.00
_cell.angle_gamma   90.00
#
_symmetry.space_group_name_H-M   'P 1'
#
loop_
_entity.id
_entity.type
_entity.pdbx_description
1 polymer ?
#
loop_
_entity_poly.entity_id
_entity_poly.type
_entity_poly.pdbx_seq_one_letter_code
_entity_poly.pdbx_strand_id
1 'polypeptide(L)'
;MATGGSLMVEQKMDAFPAGVEFRKPWRSYQQRVLDELKQHLDDRHLHIVAAPGSGKTVLGLEVMRRLNRPTLILSPTVAIQDQWVNRFVHLFMNDGHHLPNWITKDIRNPRFITASTYQGLHSVYTDDAKNAQTGSRVVGKDALLERLKQLGVRTLVLDEAHHLRNEWWKCLADLKEHLDKPVVVALTATAPFDVSPFEWERYIGLCGPIDAEISVPELVQQKNLCPHQDYVCMSAPLRAEQQEIREFRNDVNNFVQLLYADQEFVTALESHPCASDSWSCAEQILDDPPFFSSIASFLGHVRGHPPRKLLRVIGLSPRKCPRLKWEQLEILLAGCLYTHAKLFEGHKDMLHRILRDAKRIGAVERRDISLRSTTRIARLLIRSASKLKSVEDIVALESESLGQDLRMVVLTDFIRRADFPADEADLKPVKHLGVVPIFEQIRRSQTNVRLGILSGTLTVIPEQSCEALRACAPELGLGPADIQFKPLPHDPRFCEVTIPGADKHRMVSLITSLFNRGGITVLVGTT
;
A
#
# COMPACT_ATOMS: atom_id res chain seq x y z
N MET A 1 49.33 23.08 35.42
CA MET A 1 47.88 22.79 35.38
C MET A 1 47.50 22.61 33.92
N ALA A 2 47.27 21.38 33.49
CA ALA A 2 46.69 21.06 32.19
C ALA A 2 45.75 19.88 32.43
N THR A 3 44.46 20.18 32.49
CA THR A 3 43.37 19.23 32.69
C THR A 3 43.20 18.41 31.41
N GLY A 4 43.57 17.13 31.47
CA GLY A 4 43.25 16.14 30.46
C GLY A 4 41.75 15.87 30.44
N GLY A 5 41.09 16.23 29.33
CA GLY A 5 39.74 15.80 29.03
C GLY A 5 39.75 14.32 28.67
N SER A 6 39.27 13.48 29.59
CA SER A 6 38.99 12.08 29.33
C SER A 6 37.88 11.98 28.29
N LEU A 7 38.21 11.54 27.07
CA LEU A 7 37.23 11.06 26.09
C LEU A 7 36.47 9.91 26.75
N MET A 8 35.18 10.13 27.05
CA MET A 8 34.28 9.07 27.48
C MET A 8 34.17 8.05 26.34
N VAL A 9 34.77 6.88 26.55
CA VAL A 9 34.52 5.69 25.73
C VAL A 9 33.05 5.33 25.93
N GLU A 10 32.22 5.43 24.88
CA GLU A 10 30.85 4.92 24.91
C GLU A 10 30.93 3.43 25.29
N GLN A 11 30.44 3.09 26.49
CA GLN A 11 30.46 1.71 26.97
C GLN A 11 29.59 0.86 26.04
N LYS A 12 30.22 -0.12 25.38
CA LYS A 12 29.54 -1.11 24.54
C LYS A 12 28.58 -1.91 25.43
N MET A 13 27.29 -1.81 25.13
CA MET A 13 26.24 -2.60 25.78
C MET A 13 26.04 -3.89 25.01
N ASP A 14 26.13 -5.03 25.70
CA ASP A 14 25.90 -6.35 25.10
C ASP A 14 24.53 -6.93 25.46
N ALA A 15 23.80 -6.30 26.39
CA ALA A 15 22.50 -6.74 26.90
C ALA A 15 21.63 -5.56 27.37
N PHE A 16 20.32 -5.78 27.45
CA PHE A 16 19.35 -4.86 28.03
C PHE A 16 19.66 -4.58 29.51
N PRO A 17 19.41 -3.33 29.98
CA PRO A 17 19.53 -3.01 31.40
C PRO A 17 18.46 -3.71 32.23
N ALA A 18 18.75 -3.92 33.52
CA ALA A 18 17.78 -4.48 34.47
C ALA A 18 16.52 -3.59 34.57
N GLY A 19 15.34 -4.21 34.65
CA GLY A 19 14.05 -3.50 34.76
C GLY A 19 13.36 -3.18 33.43
N VAL A 20 13.94 -3.60 32.29
CA VAL A 20 13.23 -3.62 31.00
C VAL A 20 12.34 -4.86 30.94
N GLU A 21 11.04 -4.67 31.07
CA GLU A 21 10.04 -5.74 31.01
C GLU A 21 8.70 -5.20 30.55
N PHE A 22 7.91 -6.05 29.88
CA PHE A 22 6.56 -5.66 29.46
C PHE A 22 5.63 -5.55 30.68
N ARG A 23 4.94 -4.41 30.81
CA ARG A 23 4.18 -4.04 32.03
C ARG A 23 2.69 -4.30 31.96
N LYS A 24 2.22 -4.99 30.93
CA LYS A 24 0.80 -5.27 30.71
C LYS A 24 0.60 -6.78 30.56
N PRO A 25 -0.61 -7.30 30.79
CA PRO A 25 -0.89 -8.71 30.55
C PRO A 25 -0.77 -9.03 29.05
N TRP A 26 -0.24 -10.22 28.75
CA TRP A 26 -0.23 -10.76 27.39
C TRP A 26 -1.61 -11.26 26.98
N ARG A 27 -1.95 -11.04 25.72
CA ARG A 27 -3.13 -11.67 25.11
C ARG A 27 -2.81 -13.15 24.83
N SER A 28 -3.82 -14.01 24.88
CA SER A 28 -3.68 -15.47 24.70
C SER A 28 -2.89 -15.86 23.44
N TYR A 29 -3.20 -15.25 22.29
CA TYR A 29 -2.50 -15.50 21.03
C TYR A 29 -1.06 -14.97 21.01
N GLN A 30 -0.77 -13.88 21.73
CA GLN A 30 0.60 -13.37 21.86
C GLN A 30 1.43 -14.31 22.74
N GLN A 31 0.84 -14.79 23.83
CA GLN A 31 1.46 -15.74 24.73
C GLN A 31 1.80 -17.05 24.00
N ARG A 32 0.89 -17.58 23.16
CA ARG A 32 1.14 -18.76 22.31
C ARG A 32 2.42 -18.60 21.47
N VAL A 33 2.51 -17.50 20.71
CA VAL A 33 3.70 -17.22 19.87
C VAL A 33 4.97 -17.09 20.71
N LEU A 34 4.87 -16.48 21.89
CA LEU A 34 5.99 -16.31 22.81
C LEU A 34 6.44 -17.63 23.46
N ASP A 35 5.52 -18.56 23.72
CA ASP A 35 5.83 -19.87 24.33
C ASP A 35 6.53 -20.79 23.32
N GLU A 36 6.17 -20.69 22.04
CA GLU A 36 6.75 -21.46 20.93
C GLU A 36 8.03 -20.83 20.36
N LEU A 37 8.42 -19.64 20.82
CA LEU A 37 9.54 -18.84 20.28
C LEU A 37 10.85 -19.63 20.18
N LYS A 38 11.13 -20.55 21.11
CA LYS A 38 12.36 -21.35 21.07
C LYS A 38 12.40 -22.30 19.87
N GLN A 39 11.26 -22.87 19.47
CA GLN A 39 11.17 -23.78 18.32
C GLN A 39 11.30 -22.98 17.02
N HIS A 40 10.62 -21.83 16.95
CA HIS A 40 10.64 -20.97 15.76
C HIS A 40 12.05 -20.44 15.44
N LEU A 41 12.88 -20.17 16.46
CA LEU A 41 14.22 -19.63 16.27
C LEU A 41 15.32 -20.66 15.89
N ASP A 42 14.98 -21.93 15.65
CA ASP A 42 15.95 -22.99 15.33
C ASP A 42 16.74 -22.70 14.04
N ASP A 43 16.10 -22.08 13.04
CA ASP A 43 16.72 -21.65 11.78
C ASP A 43 17.18 -20.18 11.78
N ARG A 44 17.10 -19.52 12.95
CA ARG A 44 17.35 -18.08 13.20
C ARG A 44 16.36 -17.13 12.51
N HIS A 45 15.21 -17.60 12.08
CA HIS A 45 14.13 -16.75 11.59
C HIS A 45 12.95 -16.78 12.57
N LEU A 46 12.17 -15.71 12.55
CA LEU A 46 10.87 -15.65 13.19
C LEU A 46 9.99 -14.79 12.31
N HIS A 47 9.05 -15.41 11.63
CA HIS A 47 8.16 -14.72 10.72
C HIS A 47 6.71 -14.81 11.22
N ILE A 48 6.20 -13.67 11.66
CA ILE A 48 4.86 -13.56 12.23
C ILE A 48 3.98 -12.74 11.28
N VAL A 49 2.92 -13.38 10.79
CA VAL A 49 1.83 -12.73 10.06
C VAL A 49 0.71 -12.47 11.05
N ALA A 50 0.35 -11.20 11.27
CA ALA A 50 -0.67 -10.88 12.24
C ALA A 50 -1.47 -9.65 11.84
N ALA A 51 -2.79 -9.77 11.84
CA ALA A 51 -3.67 -8.72 11.37
C ALA A 51 -3.46 -7.37 12.13
N PRO A 52 -3.77 -6.22 11.52
CA PRO A 52 -3.73 -4.93 12.20
C PRO A 52 -4.49 -4.95 13.54
N GLY A 53 -3.94 -4.29 14.57
CA GLY A 53 -4.54 -4.30 15.93
C GLY A 53 -4.17 -5.49 16.83
N SER A 54 -3.57 -6.56 16.27
CA SER A 54 -3.04 -7.71 17.04
C SER A 54 -1.93 -7.34 18.04
N GLY A 55 -1.28 -6.19 17.86
CA GLY A 55 -0.15 -5.77 18.71
C GLY A 55 1.21 -6.31 18.25
N LYS A 56 1.39 -6.53 16.94
CA LYS A 56 2.67 -6.94 16.31
C LYS A 56 3.91 -6.24 16.89
N THR A 57 3.86 -4.91 17.00
CA THR A 57 4.97 -4.13 17.55
C THR A 57 5.34 -4.57 18.96
N VAL A 58 4.35 -4.78 19.83
CA VAL A 58 4.58 -5.16 21.23
C VAL A 58 5.19 -6.57 21.30
N LEU A 59 4.70 -7.48 20.46
CA LEU A 59 5.23 -8.82 20.32
C LEU A 59 6.70 -8.81 19.85
N GLY A 60 7.01 -8.02 18.80
CA GLY A 60 8.37 -7.87 18.31
C GLY A 60 9.34 -7.23 19.32
N LEU A 61 8.87 -6.26 20.10
CA LEU A 61 9.65 -5.67 21.20
C LEU A 61 9.97 -6.70 22.29
N GLU A 62 9.03 -7.59 22.63
CA GLU A 62 9.29 -8.67 23.59
C GLU A 62 10.22 -9.73 23.02
N VAL A 63 10.09 -10.11 21.75
CA VAL A 63 11.03 -11.02 21.09
C VAL A 63 12.44 -10.43 21.12
N MET A 64 12.60 -9.16 20.75
CA MET A 64 13.86 -8.43 20.84
C MET A 64 14.44 -8.48 22.27
N ARG A 65 13.60 -8.22 23.29
CA ARG A 65 14.01 -8.28 24.70
C ARG A 65 14.48 -9.68 25.11
N ARG A 66 13.77 -10.74 24.71
CA ARG A 66 14.12 -12.13 25.00
C ARG A 66 15.41 -12.59 24.30
N LEU A 67 15.63 -12.12 23.07
CA LEU A 67 16.89 -12.35 22.35
C LEU A 67 18.07 -11.66 23.03
N ASN A 68 17.83 -10.49 23.63
CA ASN A 68 18.78 -9.75 24.46
C ASN A 68 20.12 -9.48 23.75
N ARG A 69 20.05 -8.99 22.51
CA ARG A 69 21.20 -8.64 21.67
C ARG A 69 21.01 -7.24 21.08
N PRO A 70 22.08 -6.56 20.62
CA PRO A 70 21.94 -5.33 19.86
C PRO A 70 21.08 -5.56 18.60
N THR A 71 20.14 -4.65 18.36
CA THR A 71 19.05 -4.82 17.41
C THR A 71 18.92 -3.65 16.45
N LEU A 72 18.76 -3.96 15.17
CA LEU A 72 18.36 -3.02 14.14
C LEU A 72 16.89 -3.26 13.77
N ILE A 73 16.05 -2.24 13.89
CA ILE A 73 14.63 -2.25 13.53
C ILE A 73 14.45 -1.43 12.26
N LEU A 74 13.81 -2.00 11.25
CA LEU A 74 13.53 -1.34 9.97
C LEU A 74 12.03 -1.26 9.72
N SER A 75 11.54 -0.03 9.51
CA SER A 75 10.13 0.28 9.25
C SER A 75 9.93 0.96 7.89
N PRO A 76 8.71 0.94 7.32
CA PRO A 76 8.45 1.61 6.04
C PRO A 76 8.41 3.14 6.14
N THR A 77 8.04 3.69 7.31
CA THR A 77 7.89 5.14 7.51
C THR A 77 8.48 5.61 8.84
N VAL A 78 8.78 6.91 8.91
CA VAL A 78 9.25 7.58 10.14
C VAL A 78 8.18 7.52 11.24
N ALA A 79 6.90 7.62 10.89
CA ALA A 79 5.82 7.50 11.86
C ALA A 79 5.82 6.12 12.57
N ILE A 80 6.05 5.04 11.83
CA ILE A 80 6.15 3.69 12.39
C ILE A 80 7.46 3.54 13.19
N GLN A 81 8.57 4.10 12.70
CA GLN A 81 9.85 4.14 13.44
C GLN A 81 9.67 4.79 14.83
N ASP A 82 8.98 5.93 14.87
CA ASP A 82 8.66 6.64 16.10
C ASP A 82 7.73 5.83 17.01
N GLN A 83 6.75 5.13 16.42
CA GLN A 83 5.85 4.24 17.16
C GLN A 83 6.60 3.11 17.87
N TRP A 84 7.59 2.48 17.22
CA TRP A 84 8.43 1.45 17.83
C TRP A 84 9.16 1.97 19.07
N VAL A 85 9.85 3.11 18.92
CA VAL A 85 10.62 3.73 20.01
C VAL A 85 9.70 4.19 21.14
N ASN A 86 8.61 4.88 20.83
CA ASN A 86 7.67 5.39 21.83
C ASN A 86 7.00 4.24 22.58
N ARG A 87 6.54 3.18 21.89
CA ARG A 87 5.95 2.00 22.55
C ARG A 87 6.93 1.30 23.46
N PHE A 88 8.20 1.18 23.05
CA PHE A 88 9.21 0.59 23.89
C PHE A 88 9.42 1.40 25.18
N VAL A 89 9.62 2.71 25.07
CA VAL A 89 9.80 3.61 26.23
C VAL A 89 8.58 3.56 27.16
N HIS A 90 7.36 3.61 26.63
CA HIS A 90 6.14 3.67 27.45
C HIS A 90 5.71 2.32 28.05
N LEU A 91 5.96 1.19 27.38
CA LEU A 91 5.44 -0.11 27.80
C LEU A 91 6.48 -1.00 28.48
N PHE A 92 7.77 -0.73 28.27
CA PHE A 92 8.87 -1.56 28.78
C PHE A 92 9.76 -0.87 29.82
N MET A 93 9.73 0.47 29.95
CA MET A 93 10.65 1.21 30.84
C MET A 93 9.95 1.93 32.00
N ASN A 94 10.67 2.12 33.13
CA ASN A 94 10.18 2.79 34.34
C ASN A 94 10.02 4.31 34.13
N ASP A 95 11.02 4.93 33.52
CA ASP A 95 11.06 6.36 33.28
C ASP A 95 10.49 6.69 31.89
N GLY A 96 9.19 6.37 31.70
CA GLY A 96 8.47 6.39 30.42
C GLY A 96 8.37 7.74 29.68
N HIS A 97 9.25 8.70 29.96
CA HIS A 97 9.31 10.03 29.39
C HIS A 97 10.68 10.40 28.80
N HIS A 98 11.76 9.67 29.11
CA HIS A 98 13.11 9.97 28.59
C HIS A 98 13.62 8.89 27.66
N LEU A 99 14.05 9.30 26.46
CA LEU A 99 14.70 8.40 25.50
C LEU A 99 16.12 8.08 26.01
N PRO A 100 16.45 6.81 26.30
CA PRO A 100 17.77 6.46 26.79
C PRO A 100 18.85 6.65 25.72
N ASN A 101 20.07 6.97 26.17
CA ASN A 101 21.20 7.18 25.27
C ASN A 101 21.61 5.94 24.48
N TRP A 102 21.12 4.74 24.79
CA TRP A 102 21.41 3.51 24.05
C TRP A 102 20.38 3.19 22.95
N ILE A 103 19.36 4.04 22.79
CA ILE A 103 18.41 4.00 21.68
C ILE A 103 18.72 5.14 20.71
N THR A 104 18.68 4.86 19.41
CA THR A 104 18.84 5.87 18.36
C THR A 104 17.84 5.67 17.23
N LYS A 105 17.48 6.76 16.57
CA LYS A 105 16.70 6.78 15.32
C LYS A 105 17.57 7.08 14.09
N ASP A 106 18.86 7.33 14.31
CA ASP A 106 19.83 7.61 13.25
C ASP A 106 20.66 6.36 12.96
N ILE A 107 20.49 5.79 11.77
CA ILE A 107 21.24 4.61 11.33
C ILE A 107 22.72 4.92 11.10
N ARG A 108 23.09 6.18 10.82
CA ARG A 108 24.50 6.58 10.62
C ARG A 108 25.29 6.58 11.93
N ASN A 109 24.61 6.70 13.07
CA ASN A 109 25.19 6.59 14.40
C ASN A 109 24.47 5.49 15.21
N PRO A 110 24.69 4.21 14.84
CA PRO A 110 23.96 3.09 15.44
C PRO A 110 24.31 2.92 16.92
N ARG A 111 23.35 2.39 17.68
CA ARG A 111 23.46 2.08 19.12
C ARG A 111 22.80 0.72 19.41
N PHE A 112 22.70 0.35 20.69
CA PHE A 112 22.14 -0.93 21.13
C PHE A 112 20.77 -1.23 20.51
N ILE A 113 19.84 -0.27 20.56
CA ILE A 113 18.66 -0.27 19.70
C ILE A 113 18.83 0.82 18.66
N THR A 114 18.82 0.43 17.39
CA THR A 114 18.76 1.35 16.27
C THR A 114 17.45 1.14 15.53
N ALA A 115 16.54 2.11 15.57
CA ALA A 115 15.35 2.11 14.72
C ALA A 115 15.64 2.97 13.48
N SER A 116 15.35 2.49 12.28
CA SER A 116 15.47 3.25 11.04
C SER A 116 14.36 2.90 10.05
N THR A 117 14.31 3.62 8.94
CA THR A 117 13.42 3.28 7.83
C THR A 117 14.19 2.50 6.76
N TYR A 118 13.49 1.70 5.94
CA TYR A 118 14.11 1.07 4.77
C TYR A 118 14.77 2.10 3.85
N GLN A 119 14.13 3.26 3.69
CA GLN A 119 14.69 4.37 2.93
C GLN A 119 15.92 4.98 3.60
N GLY A 120 15.94 5.06 4.94
CA GLY A 120 17.11 5.49 5.70
C GLY A 120 18.32 4.61 5.44
N LEU A 121 18.15 3.28 5.50
CA LEU A 121 19.19 2.32 5.14
C LEU A 121 19.62 2.47 3.68
N HIS A 122 18.68 2.52 2.74
CA HIS A 122 18.97 2.66 1.32
C HIS A 122 19.73 3.96 1.01
N SER A 123 19.42 5.07 1.69
CA SER A 123 20.11 6.34 1.49
C SER A 123 21.61 6.23 1.74
N VAL A 124 22.03 5.48 2.78
CA VAL A 124 23.44 5.24 3.08
C VAL A 124 24.13 4.47 1.95
N TYR A 125 23.46 3.48 1.37
CA TYR A 125 23.97 2.71 0.24
C TYR A 125 24.12 3.57 -1.03
N THR A 126 23.15 4.44 -1.30
CA THR A 126 23.20 5.33 -2.48
C THR A 126 24.15 6.51 -2.33
N ASP A 127 24.29 7.04 -1.11
CA ASP A 127 25.23 8.13 -0.81
C ASP A 127 26.67 7.65 -1.00
N ASP A 128 26.97 6.39 -0.67
CA ASP A 128 28.29 5.79 -0.89
C ASP A 128 28.64 5.67 -2.38
N ALA A 129 27.67 5.24 -3.21
CA ALA A 129 27.84 5.19 -4.66
C ALA A 129 28.07 6.58 -5.31
N LYS A 130 27.54 7.65 -4.72
CA LYS A 130 27.75 9.05 -5.16
C LYS A 130 29.05 9.66 -4.60
N ASN A 131 29.44 9.30 -3.38
CA ASN A 131 30.66 9.80 -2.74
C ASN A 131 31.93 9.26 -3.41
N ALA A 132 31.89 8.05 -3.97
CA ALA A 132 32.96 7.52 -4.84
C ALA A 132 33.29 8.45 -6.03
N GLN A 133 32.40 9.38 -6.40
CA GLN A 133 32.59 10.36 -7.46
C GLN A 133 32.89 11.80 -6.97
N THR A 134 32.62 12.13 -5.70
CA THR A 134 32.58 13.55 -5.23
C THR A 134 33.36 13.86 -3.93
N GLY A 135 33.93 12.86 -3.25
CA GLY A 135 34.90 13.09 -2.15
C GLY A 135 34.33 13.69 -0.85
N SER A 136 33.01 13.61 -0.63
CA SER A 136 32.37 14.10 0.61
C SER A 136 32.51 13.12 1.78
N ARG A 137 32.72 13.62 3.01
CA ARG A 137 32.88 12.85 4.26
C ARG A 137 31.54 12.45 4.91
N VAL A 138 30.64 11.82 4.15
CA VAL A 138 29.44 11.20 4.73
C VAL A 138 29.74 9.74 5.05
N VAL A 139 29.16 9.20 6.13
CA VAL A 139 29.29 7.76 6.49
C VAL A 139 28.77 6.91 5.34
N GLY A 140 29.66 6.22 4.65
CA GLY A 140 29.36 5.29 3.56
C GLY A 140 28.80 3.95 4.05
N LYS A 141 28.43 3.09 3.11
CA LYS A 141 27.92 1.73 3.35
C LYS A 141 28.92 0.93 4.17
N ASP A 142 30.18 0.91 3.77
CA ASP A 142 31.22 0.09 4.43
C ASP A 142 31.44 0.53 5.87
N ALA A 143 31.47 1.85 6.11
CA ALA A 143 31.60 2.40 7.46
C ALA A 143 30.39 2.07 8.34
N LEU A 144 29.18 2.04 7.79
CA LEU A 144 27.97 1.62 8.51
C LEU A 144 28.04 0.13 8.86
N LEU A 145 28.38 -0.73 7.90
CA LEU A 145 28.46 -2.18 8.10
C LEU A 145 29.51 -2.53 9.18
N GLU A 146 30.68 -1.88 9.13
CA GLU A 146 31.71 -2.04 10.16
C GLU A 146 31.23 -1.58 11.53
N ARG A 147 30.52 -0.44 11.63
CA ARG A 147 29.95 0.02 12.91
C ARG A 147 28.92 -0.95 13.48
N LEU A 148 28.02 -1.48 12.63
CA LEU A 148 27.02 -2.45 13.07
C LEU A 148 27.69 -3.77 13.53
N LYS A 149 28.75 -4.19 12.85
CA LYS A 149 29.56 -5.36 13.24
C LYS A 149 30.32 -5.12 14.54
N GLN A 150 30.92 -3.95 14.73
CA GLN A 150 31.60 -3.54 15.96
C GLN A 150 30.64 -3.47 17.15
N LEU A 151 29.43 -2.96 16.95
CA LEU A 151 28.36 -3.00 17.94
C LEU A 151 27.91 -4.43 18.26
N GLY A 152 28.08 -5.36 17.32
CA GLY A 152 27.64 -6.74 17.47
C GLY A 152 26.14 -6.88 17.27
N VAL A 153 25.56 -6.18 16.28
CA VAL A 153 24.16 -6.36 15.92
C VAL A 153 23.91 -7.80 15.49
N ARG A 154 23.03 -8.49 16.23
CA ARG A 154 22.69 -9.91 15.99
C ARG A 154 21.21 -10.14 15.79
N THR A 155 20.39 -9.09 15.87
CA THR A 155 18.95 -9.17 15.63
C THR A 155 18.55 -8.12 14.61
N LEU A 156 17.81 -8.54 13.58
CA LEU A 156 17.23 -7.69 12.57
C LEU A 156 15.70 -7.81 12.63
N VAL A 157 15.01 -6.72 12.95
CA VAL A 157 13.55 -6.66 12.97
C VAL A 157 13.07 -5.97 11.70
N LEU A 158 12.26 -6.66 10.90
CA LEU A 158 11.70 -6.17 9.65
C LEU A 158 10.19 -5.96 9.83
N ASP A 159 9.74 -4.71 9.87
CA ASP A 159 8.32 -4.38 10.01
C ASP A 159 7.69 -4.10 8.63
N GLU A 160 6.46 -4.59 8.44
CA GLU A 160 5.72 -4.59 7.17
C GLU A 160 6.57 -5.06 5.97
N ALA A 161 7.25 -6.20 6.15
CA ALA A 161 8.17 -6.79 5.18
C ALA A 161 7.53 -7.08 3.80
N HIS A 162 6.20 -7.14 3.70
CA HIS A 162 5.48 -7.31 2.44
C HIS A 162 5.55 -6.08 1.51
N HIS A 163 5.92 -4.89 2.02
CA HIS A 163 6.09 -3.67 1.24
C HIS A 163 7.50 -3.48 0.68
N LEU A 164 8.40 -4.45 0.84
CA LEU A 164 9.79 -4.34 0.42
C LEU A 164 9.91 -4.23 -1.11
N ARG A 165 10.40 -3.07 -1.57
CA ARG A 165 10.72 -2.83 -2.99
C ARG A 165 12.01 -3.55 -3.39
N ASN A 166 12.14 -3.90 -4.67
CA ASN A 166 13.30 -4.61 -5.25
C ASN A 166 14.67 -4.02 -4.89
N GLU A 167 14.78 -2.69 -4.72
CA GLU A 167 16.04 -2.03 -4.34
C GLU A 167 16.40 -2.25 -2.87
N TRP A 168 15.39 -2.25 -1.98
CA TRP A 168 15.60 -2.49 -0.55
C TRP A 168 15.99 -3.95 -0.26
N TRP A 169 15.50 -4.90 -1.07
CA TRP A 169 15.90 -6.30 -1.01
C TRP A 169 17.41 -6.49 -1.12
N LYS A 170 18.05 -5.78 -2.06
CA LYS A 170 19.51 -5.88 -2.27
C LYS A 170 20.28 -5.39 -1.05
N CYS A 171 19.87 -4.25 -0.47
CA CYS A 171 20.49 -3.72 0.74
C CYS A 171 20.33 -4.67 1.93
N LEU A 172 19.16 -5.30 2.08
CA LEU A 172 18.88 -6.21 3.20
C LEU A 172 19.63 -7.54 3.08
N ALA A 173 19.72 -8.10 1.88
CA ALA A 173 20.50 -9.31 1.62
C ALA A 173 21.98 -9.08 1.93
N ASP A 174 22.55 -7.98 1.43
CA ASP A 174 23.93 -7.59 1.68
C ASP A 174 24.19 -7.34 3.19
N LEU A 175 23.28 -6.64 3.87
CA LEU A 175 23.34 -6.44 5.31
C LEU A 175 23.33 -7.77 6.10
N LYS A 176 22.47 -8.73 5.72
CA LYS A 176 22.35 -10.05 6.37
C LYS A 176 23.63 -10.86 6.23
N GLU A 177 24.30 -10.78 5.09
CA GLU A 177 25.59 -11.45 4.85
C GLU A 177 26.72 -10.87 5.71
N HIS A 178 26.78 -9.53 5.87
CA HIS A 178 27.84 -8.87 6.63
C HIS A 178 27.69 -8.98 8.16
N LEU A 179 26.47 -9.19 8.67
CA LEU A 179 26.16 -9.30 10.10
C LEU A 179 26.33 -10.73 10.67
N ASP A 180 27.09 -11.60 10.00
CA ASP A 180 27.42 -12.96 10.45
C ASP A 180 26.17 -13.81 10.81
N LYS A 181 25.14 -13.78 9.94
CA LYS A 181 23.85 -14.49 10.08
C LYS A 181 23.06 -14.07 11.34
N PRO A 182 22.52 -12.84 11.37
CA PRO A 182 21.69 -12.36 12.47
C PRO A 182 20.38 -13.16 12.56
N VAL A 183 19.75 -13.13 13.73
CA VAL A 183 18.37 -13.56 13.90
C VAL A 183 17.46 -12.56 13.20
N VAL A 184 16.60 -13.01 12.30
CA VAL A 184 15.66 -12.16 11.56
C VAL A 184 14.27 -12.32 12.16
N VAL A 185 13.66 -11.21 12.58
CA VAL A 185 12.29 -11.16 13.08
C VAL A 185 11.45 -10.36 12.08
N ALA A 186 10.69 -11.05 11.24
CA ALA A 186 9.80 -10.45 10.25
C ALA A 186 8.38 -10.34 10.80
N LEU A 187 7.80 -9.13 10.74
CA LEU A 187 6.47 -8.82 11.22
C LEU A 187 5.67 -8.22 10.06
N THR A 188 4.53 -8.82 9.71
CA THR A 188 3.70 -8.32 8.61
C THR A 188 2.22 -8.43 8.92
N ALA A 189 1.41 -7.50 8.38
CA ALA A 189 -0.05 -7.63 8.43
C ALA A 189 -0.57 -8.72 7.49
N THR A 190 0.01 -8.79 6.30
CA THR A 190 -0.37 -9.70 5.23
C THR A 190 0.89 -10.27 4.59
N ALA A 191 0.87 -11.55 4.25
CA ALA A 191 1.92 -12.13 3.42
C ALA A 191 1.61 -11.84 1.93
N PRO A 192 2.63 -11.61 1.10
CA PRO A 192 2.46 -11.28 -0.31
C PRO A 192 2.15 -12.53 -1.13
N PHE A 193 0.97 -13.14 -0.96
CA PHE A 193 0.60 -14.39 -1.65
C PHE A 193 0.37 -14.22 -3.17
N ASP A 194 0.05 -13.00 -3.62
CA ASP A 194 -0.28 -12.69 -5.01
C ASP A 194 0.95 -12.27 -5.86
N VAL A 195 2.16 -12.43 -5.32
CA VAL A 195 3.41 -12.07 -6.04
C VAL A 195 3.89 -13.21 -6.93
N SER A 196 4.83 -12.90 -7.83
CA SER A 196 5.45 -13.92 -8.67
C SER A 196 6.19 -14.97 -7.80
N PRO A 197 6.32 -16.25 -8.24
CA PRO A 197 7.06 -17.26 -7.50
C PRO A 197 8.48 -16.84 -7.12
N PHE A 198 9.14 -16.08 -7.99
CA PHE A 198 10.49 -15.55 -7.76
C PHE A 198 10.54 -14.48 -6.65
N GLU A 199 9.53 -13.60 -6.58
CA GLU A 199 9.41 -12.63 -5.50
C GLU A 199 9.06 -13.31 -4.17
N TRP A 200 8.24 -14.37 -4.22
CA TRP A 200 7.92 -15.19 -3.05
C TRP A 200 9.16 -15.91 -2.49
N GLU A 201 9.96 -16.54 -3.36
CA GLU A 201 11.21 -17.21 -2.94
C GLU A 201 12.20 -16.23 -2.31
N ARG A 202 12.35 -15.03 -2.89
CA ARG A 202 13.16 -13.96 -2.29
C ARG A 202 12.61 -13.55 -0.92
N TYR A 203 11.30 -13.40 -0.83
CA TYR A 203 10.62 -13.02 0.39
C TYR A 203 10.87 -13.98 1.54
N ILE A 204 10.64 -15.27 1.29
CA ILE A 204 10.92 -16.36 2.23
C ILE A 204 12.42 -16.50 2.51
N GLY A 205 13.30 -16.31 1.52
CA GLY A 205 14.76 -16.36 1.73
C GLY A 205 15.30 -15.31 2.70
N LEU A 206 14.66 -14.15 2.80
CA LEU A 206 15.00 -13.14 3.79
C LEU A 206 14.32 -13.38 5.13
N CYS A 207 12.98 -13.58 5.11
CA CYS A 207 12.14 -13.58 6.30
C CYS A 207 12.07 -14.92 7.02
N GLY A 208 12.35 -16.03 6.32
CA GLY A 208 12.04 -17.39 6.77
C GLY A 208 10.62 -17.84 6.39
N PRO A 209 10.29 -19.12 6.62
CA PRO A 209 8.92 -19.64 6.52
C PRO A 209 8.00 -18.91 7.51
N ILE A 210 6.69 -18.90 7.27
CA ILE A 210 5.74 -18.30 8.21
C ILE A 210 5.59 -19.21 9.43
N ASP A 211 6.07 -18.77 10.59
CA ASP A 211 6.08 -19.57 11.83
C ASP A 211 4.77 -19.45 12.62
N ALA A 212 4.15 -18.26 12.58
CA ALA A 212 2.90 -18.01 13.28
C ALA A 212 1.99 -17.06 12.50
N GLU A 213 0.70 -17.41 12.46
CA GLU A 213 -0.36 -16.56 11.94
C GLU A 213 -1.36 -16.20 13.05
N ILE A 214 -1.63 -14.91 13.22
CA ILE A 214 -2.70 -14.39 14.09
C ILE A 214 -3.80 -13.83 13.20
N SER A 215 -4.86 -14.62 13.05
CA SER A 215 -5.95 -14.35 12.12
C SER A 215 -6.93 -13.29 12.65
N VAL A 216 -7.62 -12.59 11.73
CA VAL A 216 -8.71 -11.65 12.09
C VAL A 216 -9.82 -12.32 12.92
N PRO A 217 -10.33 -13.52 12.57
CA PRO A 217 -11.34 -14.21 13.38
C PRO A 217 -10.89 -14.48 14.82
N GLU A 218 -9.62 -14.84 15.03
CA GLU A 218 -9.06 -15.04 16.38
C GLU A 218 -9.09 -13.73 17.19
N LEU A 219 -8.74 -12.59 16.57
CA LEU A 219 -8.80 -11.29 17.24
C LEU A 219 -10.23 -10.89 17.63
N VAL A 220 -11.21 -11.18 16.77
CA VAL A 220 -12.64 -10.92 17.03
C VAL A 220 -13.15 -11.83 18.16
N GLN A 221 -12.83 -13.12 18.13
CA GLN A 221 -13.20 -14.08 19.17
C GLN A 221 -12.66 -13.66 20.54
N GLN A 222 -11.44 -13.14 20.58
CA GLN A 222 -10.78 -12.64 21.79
C GLN A 222 -11.18 -11.21 22.17
N LYS A 223 -12.16 -10.60 21.48
CA LYS A 223 -12.66 -9.23 21.70
C LYS A 223 -11.57 -8.14 21.63
N ASN A 224 -10.49 -8.41 20.90
CA ASN A 224 -9.41 -7.45 20.67
C ASN A 224 -9.59 -6.65 19.37
N LEU A 225 -10.48 -7.12 18.50
CA LEU A 225 -10.93 -6.43 17.30
C LEU A 225 -12.46 -6.47 17.28
N CYS A 226 -13.10 -5.37 16.90
CA CYS A 226 -14.55 -5.35 16.75
C CYS A 226 -14.97 -6.29 15.61
N PRO A 227 -16.07 -7.05 15.77
CA PRO A 227 -16.66 -7.75 14.64
C PRO A 227 -17.05 -6.71 13.58
N HIS A 228 -16.71 -6.99 12.33
CA HIS A 228 -17.03 -6.13 11.20
C HIS A 228 -17.51 -6.99 10.04
N GLN A 229 -18.25 -6.36 9.14
CA GLN A 229 -18.73 -6.94 7.91
C GLN A 229 -18.40 -5.98 6.78
N ASP A 230 -17.65 -6.48 5.80
CA ASP A 230 -17.33 -5.68 4.62
C ASP A 230 -18.53 -5.66 3.67
N TYR A 231 -18.90 -4.45 3.23
CA TYR A 231 -19.94 -4.22 2.24
C TYR A 231 -19.36 -3.54 1.00
N VAL A 232 -19.74 -4.05 -0.18
CA VAL A 232 -19.41 -3.42 -1.46
C VAL A 232 -20.63 -2.67 -1.97
N CYS A 233 -20.62 -1.34 -1.86
CA CYS A 233 -21.65 -0.50 -2.43
C CYS A 233 -21.34 -0.23 -3.91
N MET A 234 -22.22 -0.65 -4.81
CA MET A 234 -22.06 -0.42 -6.25
C MET A 234 -22.82 0.84 -6.67
N SER A 235 -22.10 1.86 -7.13
CA SER A 235 -22.70 3.07 -7.70
C SER A 235 -22.78 2.96 -9.23
N ALA A 236 -23.95 3.19 -9.80
CA ALA A 236 -24.10 3.30 -11.25
C ALA A 236 -23.43 4.60 -11.76
N PRO A 237 -22.74 4.57 -12.91
CA PRO A 237 -22.20 5.79 -13.52
C PRO A 237 -23.31 6.75 -13.96
N LEU A 238 -22.99 8.04 -14.03
CA LEU A 238 -23.90 9.08 -14.53
C LEU A 238 -24.27 8.85 -16.00
N ARG A 239 -25.38 9.41 -16.48
CA ARG A 239 -25.82 9.24 -17.88
C ARG A 239 -24.75 9.64 -18.91
N ALA A 240 -24.02 10.73 -18.66
CA ALA A 240 -22.93 11.18 -19.53
C ALA A 240 -21.77 10.18 -19.55
N GLU A 241 -21.41 9.64 -18.38
CA GLU A 241 -20.36 8.62 -18.24
C GLU A 241 -20.76 7.29 -18.91
N GLN A 242 -22.02 6.89 -18.77
CA GLN A 242 -22.58 5.73 -19.47
C GLN A 242 -22.51 5.89 -20.99
N GLN A 243 -22.72 7.10 -21.50
CA GLN A 243 -22.64 7.38 -22.93
C GLN A 243 -21.20 7.20 -23.45
N GLU A 244 -20.20 7.76 -22.77
CA GLU A 244 -18.80 7.59 -23.16
C GLU A 244 -18.36 6.11 -23.13
N ILE A 245 -18.80 5.35 -22.12
CA ILE A 245 -18.51 3.91 -22.03
C ILE A 245 -19.16 3.15 -23.19
N ARG A 246 -20.39 3.49 -23.56
CA ARG A 246 -21.09 2.86 -24.68
C ARG A 246 -20.42 3.16 -26.02
N GLU A 247 -20.02 4.41 -26.25
CA GLU A 247 -19.29 4.81 -27.45
C GLU A 247 -17.98 4.05 -27.59
N PHE A 248 -17.18 3.99 -26.52
CA PHE A 248 -15.95 3.19 -26.51
C PHE A 248 -16.20 1.70 -26.81
N ARG A 249 -17.24 1.09 -26.20
CA ARG A 249 -17.57 -0.31 -26.44
C ARG A 249 -18.01 -0.56 -27.89
N ASN A 250 -18.74 0.39 -28.48
CA ASN A 250 -19.13 0.31 -29.89
C ASN A 250 -17.91 0.40 -30.80
N ASP A 251 -16.99 1.33 -30.53
CA ASP A 251 -15.74 1.47 -31.29
C ASP A 251 -14.87 0.22 -31.20
N VAL A 252 -14.73 -0.36 -30.01
CA VAL A 252 -14.02 -1.64 -29.80
C VAL A 252 -14.69 -2.78 -30.57
N ASN A 253 -16.01 -2.88 -30.50
CA ASN A 253 -16.73 -3.92 -31.23
C ASN A 253 -16.53 -3.77 -32.74
N ASN A 254 -16.63 -2.56 -33.27
CA ASN A 254 -16.37 -2.27 -34.69
C ASN A 254 -14.93 -2.63 -35.08
N PHE A 255 -13.94 -2.25 -34.26
CA PHE A 255 -12.54 -2.63 -34.48
C PHE A 255 -12.34 -4.14 -34.52
N VAL A 256 -12.95 -4.89 -33.60
CA VAL A 256 -12.86 -6.35 -33.59
C VAL A 256 -13.55 -6.99 -34.79
N GLN A 257 -14.69 -6.46 -35.24
CA GLN A 257 -15.33 -6.94 -36.47
C GLN A 257 -14.46 -6.70 -37.71
N LEU A 258 -13.80 -5.53 -37.79
CA LEU A 258 -12.84 -5.24 -38.85
C LEU A 258 -11.63 -6.19 -38.80
N LEU A 259 -11.13 -6.49 -37.59
CA LEU A 259 -10.04 -7.44 -37.39
C LEU A 259 -10.41 -8.86 -37.83
N TYR A 260 -11.64 -9.30 -37.61
CA TYR A 260 -12.12 -10.61 -38.11
C TYR A 260 -12.23 -10.66 -39.63
N ALA A 261 -12.56 -9.53 -40.26
CA ALA A 261 -12.68 -9.42 -41.71
C ALA A 261 -11.33 -9.22 -42.42
N ASP A 262 -10.27 -8.82 -41.70
CA ASP A 262 -8.95 -8.52 -42.24
C ASP A 262 -8.24 -9.81 -42.70
N GLN A 263 -8.29 -10.08 -44.01
CA GLN A 263 -7.64 -11.25 -44.60
C GLN A 263 -6.11 -11.20 -44.51
N GLU A 264 -5.51 -10.00 -44.48
CA GLU A 264 -4.05 -9.87 -44.35
C GLU A 264 -3.60 -10.33 -42.96
N PHE A 265 -4.33 -9.92 -41.91
CA PHE A 265 -4.08 -10.37 -40.55
C PHE A 265 -4.33 -11.87 -40.37
N VAL A 266 -5.44 -12.40 -40.89
CA VAL A 266 -5.76 -13.84 -40.81
C VAL A 266 -4.69 -14.67 -41.51
N THR A 267 -4.27 -14.25 -42.70
CA THR A 267 -3.24 -14.97 -43.47
C THR A 267 -1.89 -14.95 -42.76
N ALA A 268 -1.53 -13.83 -42.12
CA ALA A 268 -0.31 -13.72 -41.31
C ALA A 268 -0.30 -14.69 -40.11
N LEU A 269 -1.46 -14.93 -39.48
CA LEU A 269 -1.58 -15.91 -38.40
C LEU A 269 -1.54 -17.36 -38.92
N GLU A 270 -2.12 -17.63 -40.09
CA GLU A 270 -2.11 -18.95 -40.73
C GLU A 270 -0.71 -19.35 -41.23
N SER A 271 0.04 -18.39 -41.78
CA SER A 271 1.40 -18.58 -42.30
C SER A 271 2.45 -18.67 -41.19
N HIS A 272 2.09 -18.32 -39.95
CA HIS A 272 3.00 -18.35 -38.81
C HIS A 272 3.64 -19.74 -38.66
N PRO A 273 4.97 -19.87 -38.46
CA PRO A 273 5.66 -21.16 -38.38
C PRO A 273 5.05 -22.11 -37.35
N CYS A 274 4.71 -21.59 -36.16
CA CYS A 274 4.07 -22.38 -35.11
C CYS A 274 2.64 -22.84 -35.47
N ALA A 275 1.94 -22.17 -36.39
CA ALA A 275 0.61 -22.56 -36.84
C ALA A 275 0.65 -23.56 -38.02
N SER A 276 1.61 -23.39 -38.94
CA SER A 276 1.77 -24.22 -40.15
C SER A 276 2.55 -25.52 -39.88
N ASP A 277 3.64 -25.43 -39.11
CA ASP A 277 4.50 -26.56 -38.71
C ASP A 277 4.75 -26.59 -37.19
N SER A 278 3.67 -26.79 -36.43
CA SER A 278 3.71 -26.69 -34.95
C SER A 278 4.72 -27.61 -34.26
N TRP A 279 5.14 -28.73 -34.87
CA TRP A 279 6.07 -29.66 -34.23
C TRP A 279 7.52 -29.17 -34.23
N SER A 280 7.94 -28.42 -35.26
CA SER A 280 9.29 -27.84 -35.30
C SER A 280 9.44 -26.63 -34.38
N CYS A 281 8.32 -26.03 -33.95
CA CYS A 281 8.29 -24.92 -32.99
C CYS A 281 7.77 -25.31 -31.60
N ALA A 282 7.83 -26.59 -31.22
CA ALA A 282 7.22 -27.06 -29.97
C ALA A 282 7.77 -26.34 -28.72
N GLU A 283 9.07 -26.09 -28.65
CA GLU A 283 9.72 -25.36 -27.56
C GLU A 283 9.17 -23.93 -27.43
N GLN A 284 9.12 -23.19 -28.54
CA GLN A 284 8.56 -21.83 -28.58
C GLN A 284 7.07 -21.80 -28.16
N ILE A 285 6.29 -22.81 -28.57
CA ILE A 285 4.88 -22.91 -28.20
C ILE A 285 4.73 -23.13 -26.69
N LEU A 286 5.62 -23.90 -26.08
CA LEU A 286 5.60 -24.21 -24.65
C LEU A 286 6.14 -23.06 -23.78
N ASP A 287 6.94 -22.15 -24.34
CA ASP A 287 7.41 -20.94 -23.67
C ASP A 287 6.29 -19.89 -23.45
N ASP A 288 5.34 -19.78 -24.38
CA ASP A 288 4.17 -18.88 -24.24
C ASP A 288 2.85 -19.54 -24.71
N PRO A 289 2.35 -20.58 -24.00
CA PRO A 289 1.11 -21.26 -24.36
C PRO A 289 -0.13 -20.35 -24.45
N PRO A 290 -0.30 -19.32 -23.58
CA PRO A 290 -1.41 -18.37 -23.69
C PRO A 290 -1.49 -17.67 -25.04
N PHE A 291 -0.36 -17.18 -25.58
CA PHE A 291 -0.33 -16.52 -26.88
C PHE A 291 -0.70 -17.47 -28.01
N PHE A 292 -0.08 -18.65 -28.08
CA PHE A 292 -0.38 -19.60 -29.16
C PHE A 292 -1.80 -20.18 -29.06
N SER A 293 -2.32 -20.35 -27.84
CA SER A 293 -3.72 -20.69 -27.64
C SER A 293 -4.66 -19.59 -28.13
N SER A 294 -4.26 -18.32 -28.05
CA SER A 294 -5.06 -17.19 -28.57
C SER A 294 -5.11 -17.20 -30.10
N ILE A 295 -4.00 -17.53 -30.78
CA ILE A 295 -3.97 -17.74 -32.24
C ILE A 295 -4.93 -18.85 -32.65
N ALA A 296 -4.86 -20.00 -31.97
CA ALA A 296 -5.73 -21.13 -32.28
C ALA A 296 -7.22 -20.79 -32.08
N SER A 297 -7.53 -20.03 -31.01
CA SER A 297 -8.89 -19.58 -30.70
C SER A 297 -9.40 -18.59 -31.74
N PHE A 298 -8.56 -17.66 -32.20
CA PHE A 298 -8.89 -16.68 -33.23
C PHE A 298 -9.14 -17.32 -34.59
N LEU A 299 -8.21 -18.16 -35.05
CA LEU A 299 -8.37 -18.89 -36.31
C LEU A 299 -9.58 -19.84 -36.26
N GLY A 300 -9.81 -20.50 -35.12
CA GLY A 300 -11.01 -21.31 -34.91
C GLY A 300 -12.31 -20.52 -35.01
N HIS A 301 -12.32 -19.26 -34.55
CA HIS A 301 -13.48 -18.38 -34.65
C HIS A 301 -13.72 -17.89 -36.09
N VAL A 302 -12.67 -17.43 -36.78
CA VAL A 302 -12.79 -16.84 -38.13
C VAL A 302 -13.00 -17.90 -39.21
N ARG A 303 -12.28 -19.04 -39.15
CA ARG A 303 -12.32 -20.09 -40.17
C ARG A 303 -13.27 -21.24 -39.82
N GLY A 304 -13.82 -21.28 -38.60
CA GLY A 304 -14.69 -22.36 -38.12
C GLY A 304 -13.97 -23.66 -37.71
N HIS A 305 -12.66 -23.76 -37.94
CA HIS A 305 -11.85 -24.94 -37.60
C HIS A 305 -10.52 -24.50 -36.96
N PRO A 306 -10.22 -24.89 -35.71
CA PRO A 306 -8.97 -24.51 -35.08
C PRO A 306 -7.79 -25.35 -35.62
N PRO A 307 -6.57 -24.78 -35.65
CA PRO A 307 -5.37 -25.48 -36.11
C PRO A 307 -5.05 -26.68 -35.21
N ARG A 308 -5.35 -27.90 -35.71
CA ARG A 308 -5.25 -29.14 -34.92
C ARG A 308 -3.82 -29.47 -34.48
N LYS A 309 -2.82 -29.13 -35.29
CA LYS A 309 -1.41 -29.37 -34.97
C LYS A 309 -0.97 -28.52 -33.77
N LEU A 310 -1.29 -27.22 -33.80
CA LEU A 310 -0.99 -26.28 -32.72
C LEU A 310 -1.64 -26.69 -31.40
N LEU A 311 -2.93 -27.06 -31.44
CA LEU A 311 -3.63 -27.53 -30.25
C LEU A 311 -3.02 -28.80 -29.65
N ARG A 312 -2.56 -29.75 -30.48
CA ARG A 312 -1.91 -30.97 -30.00
C ARG A 312 -0.62 -30.68 -29.24
N VAL A 313 0.18 -29.73 -29.69
CA VAL A 313 1.43 -29.33 -29.01
C VAL A 313 1.13 -28.69 -27.66
N ILE A 314 0.07 -27.89 -27.56
CA ILE A 314 -0.40 -27.28 -26.30
C ILE A 314 -1.07 -28.33 -25.38
N GLY A 315 -1.30 -29.57 -25.85
CA GLY A 315 -1.98 -30.62 -25.09
C GLY A 315 -3.51 -30.51 -25.09
N LEU A 316 -4.08 -29.75 -26.03
CA LEU A 316 -5.52 -29.54 -26.17
C LEU A 316 -6.10 -30.35 -27.33
N SER A 317 -7.30 -30.91 -27.11
CA SER A 317 -8.09 -31.49 -28.20
C SER A 317 -8.86 -30.39 -28.94
N PRO A 318 -9.18 -30.54 -30.24
CA PRO A 318 -9.98 -29.56 -30.99
C PRO A 318 -11.34 -29.21 -30.37
N ARG A 319 -11.96 -30.18 -29.67
CA ARG A 319 -13.22 -29.98 -28.93
C ARG A 319 -13.06 -29.16 -27.65
N LYS A 320 -11.84 -29.10 -27.11
CA LYS A 320 -11.46 -28.32 -25.92
C LYS A 320 -10.77 -27.00 -26.30
N CYS A 321 -10.78 -26.62 -27.58
CA CYS A 321 -10.28 -25.31 -27.98
C CYS A 321 -11.08 -24.22 -27.22
N PRO A 322 -10.40 -23.28 -26.54
CA PRO A 322 -11.10 -22.19 -25.89
C PRO A 322 -11.92 -21.40 -26.91
N ARG A 323 -13.10 -20.94 -26.49
CA ARG A 323 -13.87 -19.98 -27.28
C ARG A 323 -13.17 -18.63 -27.23
N LEU A 324 -13.09 -17.96 -28.38
CA LEU A 324 -12.51 -16.62 -28.47
C LEU A 324 -13.25 -15.65 -27.53
N LYS A 325 -12.58 -15.25 -26.46
CA LYS A 325 -13.03 -14.21 -25.53
C LYS A 325 -12.17 -12.96 -25.69
N TRP A 326 -12.65 -11.83 -25.18
CA TRP A 326 -11.94 -10.55 -25.18
C TRP A 326 -10.53 -10.65 -24.59
N GLU A 327 -10.37 -11.39 -23.49
CA GLU A 327 -9.07 -11.59 -22.83
C GLU A 327 -8.06 -12.29 -23.77
N GLN A 328 -8.54 -13.21 -24.61
CA GLN A 328 -7.68 -13.88 -25.59
C GLN A 328 -7.33 -12.97 -26.76
N LEU A 329 -8.24 -12.09 -27.18
CA LEU A 329 -7.94 -11.08 -28.20
C LEU A 329 -6.89 -10.08 -27.71
N GLU A 330 -6.96 -9.68 -26.43
CA GLU A 330 -5.96 -8.82 -25.80
C GLU A 330 -4.58 -9.50 -25.81
N ILE A 331 -4.50 -10.78 -25.41
CA ILE A 331 -3.28 -11.59 -25.46
C ILE A 331 -2.75 -11.71 -26.89
N LEU A 332 -3.62 -12.02 -27.86
CA LEU A 332 -3.24 -12.16 -29.27
C LEU A 332 -2.63 -10.86 -29.81
N LEU A 333 -3.34 -9.75 -29.64
CA LEU A 333 -2.88 -8.46 -30.13
C LEU A 333 -1.59 -8.03 -29.42
N ALA A 334 -1.46 -8.25 -28.12
CA ALA A 334 -0.26 -7.89 -27.37
C ALA A 334 0.95 -8.72 -27.83
N GLY A 335 0.75 -10.02 -28.08
CA GLY A 335 1.79 -10.89 -28.61
C GLY A 335 2.21 -10.48 -30.03
N CYS A 336 1.26 -10.23 -30.93
CA CYS A 336 1.58 -9.81 -32.30
C CYS A 336 2.26 -8.43 -32.36
N LEU A 337 1.83 -7.47 -31.53
CA LEU A 337 2.30 -6.09 -31.58
C LEU A 337 3.57 -5.83 -30.77
N TYR A 338 3.85 -6.63 -29.73
CA TYR A 338 4.95 -6.39 -28.80
C TYR A 338 5.80 -7.64 -28.53
N THR A 339 5.27 -8.65 -27.84
CA THR A 339 6.07 -9.77 -27.31
C THR A 339 6.75 -10.57 -28.41
N HIS A 340 6.01 -10.91 -29.44
CA HIS A 340 6.43 -11.74 -30.57
C HIS A 340 6.51 -10.93 -31.87
N ALA A 341 6.65 -9.60 -31.80
CA ALA A 341 6.62 -8.72 -32.96
C ALA A 341 7.68 -9.06 -34.02
N LYS A 342 8.81 -9.65 -33.62
CA LYS A 342 9.85 -10.15 -34.54
C LYS A 342 9.35 -11.28 -35.45
N LEU A 343 8.43 -12.12 -34.97
CA LEU A 343 7.85 -13.22 -35.76
C LEU A 343 6.93 -12.72 -36.88
N PHE A 344 6.49 -11.46 -36.80
CA PHE A 344 5.62 -10.81 -37.79
C PHE A 344 6.34 -9.74 -38.59
N GLU A 345 7.67 -9.82 -38.72
CA GLU A 345 8.47 -8.80 -39.41
C GLU A 345 8.06 -8.57 -40.88
N GLY A 346 7.59 -9.61 -41.57
CA GLY A 346 7.04 -9.53 -42.92
C GLY A 346 5.68 -8.83 -43.04
N HIS A 347 5.01 -8.54 -41.92
CA HIS A 347 3.66 -7.95 -41.87
C HIS A 347 3.59 -6.67 -41.01
N LYS A 348 4.73 -5.97 -40.86
CA LYS A 348 4.84 -4.76 -40.00
C LYS A 348 3.85 -3.65 -40.37
N ASP A 349 3.61 -3.40 -41.65
CA ASP A 349 2.73 -2.32 -42.09
C ASP A 349 1.26 -2.56 -41.69
N MET A 350 0.81 -3.81 -41.81
CA MET A 350 -0.51 -4.23 -41.34
C MET A 350 -0.62 -4.08 -39.82
N LEU A 351 0.36 -4.57 -39.06
CA LEU A 351 0.38 -4.43 -37.61
C LEU A 351 0.42 -2.96 -37.15
N HIS A 352 1.14 -2.09 -37.88
CA HIS A 352 1.15 -0.65 -37.61
C HIS A 352 -0.22 0.02 -37.84
N ARG A 353 -1.00 -0.43 -38.85
CA ARG A 353 -2.38 0.04 -39.05
C ARG A 353 -3.28 -0.40 -37.90
N ILE A 354 -3.27 -1.69 -37.54
CA ILE A 354 -4.04 -2.22 -36.40
C ILE A 354 -3.70 -1.47 -35.11
N LEU A 355 -2.40 -1.25 -34.85
CA LEU A 355 -1.94 -0.51 -33.68
C LEU A 355 -2.43 0.94 -33.69
N ARG A 356 -2.44 1.60 -34.85
CA ARG A 356 -2.92 2.99 -34.98
C ARG A 356 -4.41 3.07 -34.68
N ASP A 357 -5.19 2.14 -35.19
CA ASP A 357 -6.64 2.10 -34.98
C ASP A 357 -6.98 1.80 -33.51
N ALA A 358 -6.29 0.81 -32.91
CA ALA A 358 -6.45 0.50 -31.50
C ALA A 358 -6.05 1.69 -30.59
N LYS A 359 -4.99 2.43 -30.94
CA LYS A 359 -4.59 3.66 -30.23
C LYS A 359 -5.63 4.78 -30.37
N ARG A 360 -6.23 4.95 -31.56
CA ARG A 360 -7.27 5.97 -31.81
C ARG A 360 -8.49 5.75 -30.92
N ILE A 361 -8.87 4.50 -30.69
CA ILE A 361 -9.99 4.11 -29.82
C ILE A 361 -9.62 4.27 -28.33
N GLY A 362 -8.32 4.31 -28.02
CA GLY A 362 -7.80 4.36 -26.65
C GLY A 362 -7.67 3.00 -26.00
N ALA A 363 -7.69 1.90 -26.78
CA ALA A 363 -7.54 0.54 -26.31
C ALA A 363 -6.09 0.15 -25.97
N VAL A 364 -5.12 1.02 -26.26
CA VAL A 364 -3.68 0.77 -26.05
C VAL A 364 -3.09 1.81 -25.11
N GLU A 365 -2.47 1.37 -24.02
CA GLU A 365 -1.77 2.25 -23.06
C GLU A 365 -0.50 1.55 -22.57
N ARG A 366 0.66 2.23 -22.60
CA ARG A 366 1.96 1.69 -22.13
C ARG A 366 2.37 0.31 -22.69
N ARG A 367 1.93 -0.02 -23.91
CA ARG A 367 2.09 -1.34 -24.57
C ARG A 367 1.19 -2.46 -24.03
N ASP A 368 0.23 -2.12 -23.18
CA ASP A 368 -0.86 -3.01 -22.81
C ASP A 368 -2.08 -2.74 -23.69
N ILE A 369 -2.82 -3.80 -24.01
CA ILE A 369 -4.02 -3.76 -24.83
C ILE A 369 -5.20 -4.15 -23.95
N SER A 370 -6.17 -3.25 -23.83
CA SER A 370 -7.40 -3.47 -23.07
C SER A 370 -8.60 -3.07 -23.92
N LEU A 371 -9.39 -4.06 -24.31
CA LEU A 371 -10.62 -3.93 -25.07
C LEU A 371 -11.84 -3.72 -24.17
N ARG A 372 -11.77 -4.12 -22.89
CA ARG A 372 -12.91 -4.00 -21.96
C ARG A 372 -12.89 -2.79 -21.04
N SER A 373 -11.76 -2.53 -20.38
CA SER A 373 -11.68 -1.57 -19.27
C SER A 373 -10.37 -0.80 -19.36
N THR A 374 -10.33 0.17 -20.26
CA THR A 374 -9.17 1.04 -20.39
C THR A 374 -8.97 1.84 -19.10
N THR A 375 -7.72 2.20 -18.80
CA THR A 375 -7.42 3.08 -17.65
C THR A 375 -8.19 4.40 -17.75
N ARG A 376 -8.59 4.83 -18.95
CA ARG A 376 -9.47 5.99 -19.13
C ARG A 376 -10.84 5.75 -18.51
N ILE A 377 -11.52 4.65 -18.87
CA ILE A 377 -12.83 4.29 -18.30
C ILE A 377 -12.71 4.02 -16.80
N ALA A 378 -11.68 3.30 -16.37
CA ALA A 378 -11.43 3.07 -14.95
C ALA A 378 -11.26 4.39 -14.20
N ARG A 379 -10.45 5.33 -14.71
CA ARG A 379 -10.27 6.68 -14.11
C ARG A 379 -11.56 7.49 -14.07
N LEU A 380 -12.35 7.44 -15.14
CA LEU A 380 -13.66 8.08 -15.22
C LEU A 380 -14.59 7.54 -14.15
N LEU A 381 -14.70 6.20 -14.04
CA LEU A 381 -15.51 5.56 -13.02
C LEU A 381 -15.01 5.84 -11.61
N ILE A 382 -13.70 5.76 -11.34
CA ILE A 382 -13.10 6.05 -10.03
C ILE A 382 -13.48 7.46 -9.56
N ARG A 383 -13.40 8.45 -10.46
CA ARG A 383 -13.66 9.87 -10.16
C ARG A 383 -15.12 10.28 -10.25
N SER A 384 -16.02 9.38 -10.64
CA SER A 384 -17.44 9.67 -10.84
C SER A 384 -18.07 10.24 -9.56
N ALA A 385 -18.78 11.36 -9.74
CA ALA A 385 -19.56 12.01 -8.70
C ALA A 385 -20.77 11.16 -8.27
N SER A 386 -21.16 10.11 -9.00
CA SER A 386 -22.27 9.25 -8.59
C SER A 386 -22.06 8.60 -7.22
N LYS A 387 -20.80 8.39 -6.82
CA LYS A 387 -20.45 7.88 -5.49
C LYS A 387 -20.79 8.84 -4.36
N LEU A 388 -20.84 10.15 -4.61
CA LEU A 388 -21.20 11.15 -3.59
C LEU A 388 -22.60 10.86 -3.05
N LYS A 389 -23.54 10.46 -3.93
CA LYS A 389 -24.89 10.09 -3.51
C LYS A 389 -24.89 8.81 -2.67
N SER A 390 -24.10 7.81 -3.06
CA SER A 390 -23.95 6.60 -2.24
C SER A 390 -23.37 6.90 -0.85
N VAL A 391 -22.39 7.81 -0.75
CA VAL A 391 -21.85 8.24 0.55
C VAL A 391 -22.91 8.96 1.39
N GLU A 392 -23.70 9.86 0.78
CA GLU A 392 -24.82 10.53 1.45
C GLU A 392 -25.85 9.53 1.99
N ASP A 393 -26.23 8.55 1.17
CA ASP A 393 -27.22 7.53 1.56
C ASP A 393 -26.68 6.66 2.71
N ILE A 394 -25.40 6.29 2.69
CA ILE A 394 -24.74 5.56 3.80
C ILE A 394 -24.73 6.40 5.07
N VAL A 395 -24.35 7.68 4.99
CA VAL A 395 -24.32 8.59 6.15
C VAL A 395 -25.71 8.77 6.74
N ALA A 396 -26.73 8.92 5.91
CA ALA A 396 -28.12 9.05 6.35
C ALA A 396 -28.59 7.79 7.11
N LEU A 397 -28.40 6.60 6.51
CA LEU A 397 -28.79 5.32 7.13
C LEU A 397 -28.07 5.09 8.47
N GLU A 398 -26.76 5.29 8.52
CA GLU A 398 -25.96 5.07 9.73
C GLU A 398 -26.28 6.12 10.81
N SER A 399 -26.56 7.37 10.41
CA SER A 399 -27.01 8.42 11.33
C SER A 399 -28.38 8.13 11.93
N GLU A 400 -29.31 7.57 11.16
CA GLU A 400 -30.63 7.14 11.66
C GLU A 400 -30.51 5.97 12.62
N SER A 401 -29.61 5.02 12.36
CA SER A 401 -29.42 3.83 13.18
C SER A 401 -28.63 4.09 14.48
N LEU A 402 -27.57 4.90 14.44
CA LEU A 402 -26.62 5.08 15.55
C LEU A 402 -26.76 6.42 16.27
N GLY A 403 -27.42 7.42 15.66
CA GLY A 403 -27.66 8.71 16.28
C GLY A 403 -26.38 9.37 16.84
N GLN A 404 -26.38 9.66 18.15
CA GLN A 404 -25.25 10.32 18.82
C GLN A 404 -24.03 9.39 19.04
N ASP A 405 -24.23 8.07 18.98
CA ASP A 405 -23.17 7.08 19.13
C ASP A 405 -22.42 6.83 17.80
N LEU A 406 -22.88 7.42 16.69
CA LEU A 406 -22.23 7.32 15.38
C LEU A 406 -20.78 7.83 15.45
N ARG A 407 -19.85 7.00 15.00
CA ARG A 407 -18.44 7.31 14.79
C ARG A 407 -18.03 6.83 13.40
N MET A 408 -18.38 7.60 12.38
CA MET A 408 -18.09 7.28 10.99
C MET A 408 -16.87 8.04 10.48
N VAL A 409 -16.03 7.36 9.71
CA VAL A 409 -14.92 7.95 8.97
C VAL A 409 -15.09 7.65 7.48
N VAL A 410 -15.04 8.68 6.64
CA VAL A 410 -15.09 8.57 5.18
C VAL A 410 -13.73 8.95 4.61
N LEU A 411 -13.06 8.02 3.95
CA LEU A 411 -11.70 8.21 3.42
C LEU A 411 -11.68 8.32 1.89
N THR A 412 -10.86 9.23 1.36
CA THR A 412 -10.66 9.41 -0.08
C THR A 412 -9.27 9.96 -0.40
N ASP A 413 -8.79 9.78 -1.62
CA ASP A 413 -7.40 10.09 -1.98
C ASP A 413 -7.08 11.59 -2.09
N PHE A 414 -8.08 12.43 -2.34
CA PHE A 414 -7.86 13.84 -2.71
C PHE A 414 -8.65 14.82 -1.83
N ILE A 415 -7.99 15.89 -1.38
CA ILE A 415 -8.64 16.92 -0.55
C ILE A 415 -9.60 17.79 -1.37
N ARG A 416 -9.13 18.26 -2.54
CA ARG A 416 -9.87 19.18 -3.44
C ARG A 416 -10.30 20.50 -2.78
N ARG A 417 -9.38 21.17 -2.07
CA ARG A 417 -9.65 22.44 -1.35
C ARG A 417 -10.27 23.54 -2.22
N ALA A 418 -9.94 23.58 -3.51
CA ALA A 418 -10.47 24.57 -4.46
C ALA A 418 -11.97 24.40 -4.77
N ASP A 419 -12.56 23.26 -4.41
CA ASP A 419 -13.98 22.97 -4.64
C ASP A 419 -14.88 23.51 -3.51
N PHE A 420 -14.33 24.22 -2.52
CA PHE A 420 -15.14 24.93 -1.54
C PHE A 420 -15.97 26.03 -2.22
N PRO A 421 -17.25 26.22 -1.84
CA PRO A 421 -18.05 27.35 -2.29
C PRO A 421 -17.37 28.67 -1.91
N ALA A 422 -17.44 29.66 -2.80
CA ALA A 422 -16.93 31.00 -2.50
C ALA A 422 -17.80 31.74 -1.47
N ASP A 423 -19.11 31.52 -1.52
CA ASP A 423 -20.13 32.13 -0.66
C ASP A 423 -21.36 31.19 -0.54
N GLU A 424 -22.35 31.59 0.27
CA GLU A 424 -23.59 30.84 0.48
C GLU A 424 -24.41 30.62 -0.81
N ALA A 425 -24.27 31.49 -1.82
CA ALA A 425 -25.00 31.42 -3.08
C ALA A 425 -24.30 30.54 -4.14
N ASP A 426 -23.05 30.12 -3.91
CA ASP A 426 -22.31 29.24 -4.82
C ASP A 426 -22.81 27.78 -4.75
N LEU A 427 -23.91 27.55 -5.46
CA LEU A 427 -24.58 26.25 -5.61
C LEU A 427 -24.02 25.41 -6.77
N LYS A 428 -22.76 25.63 -7.18
CA LYS A 428 -22.16 24.79 -8.23
C LYS A 428 -22.26 23.31 -7.86
N PRO A 429 -22.60 22.46 -8.86
CA PRO A 429 -22.70 21.03 -8.63
C PRO A 429 -21.31 20.45 -8.34
N VAL A 430 -21.27 19.53 -7.38
CA VAL A 430 -20.05 18.83 -7.00
C VAL A 430 -19.75 17.77 -8.07
N LYS A 431 -18.68 17.97 -8.86
CA LYS A 431 -18.38 17.14 -10.05
C LYS A 431 -17.33 16.07 -9.83
N HIS A 432 -16.60 16.12 -8.72
CA HIS A 432 -15.43 15.28 -8.49
C HIS A 432 -15.46 14.67 -7.10
N LEU A 433 -14.89 13.48 -6.97
CA LEU A 433 -14.66 12.88 -5.66
C LEU A 433 -13.49 13.57 -4.94
N GLY A 434 -13.68 13.86 -3.65
CA GLY A 434 -12.66 14.40 -2.76
C GLY A 434 -13.24 14.76 -1.40
N VAL A 435 -12.37 15.09 -0.43
CA VAL A 435 -12.77 15.41 0.95
C VAL A 435 -13.76 16.57 0.98
N VAL A 436 -13.45 17.69 0.32
CA VAL A 436 -14.34 18.86 0.26
C VAL A 436 -15.64 18.56 -0.49
N PRO A 437 -15.63 17.94 -1.69
CA PRO A 437 -16.82 17.42 -2.35
C PRO A 437 -17.75 16.56 -1.48
N ILE A 438 -17.19 15.59 -0.75
CA ILE A 438 -17.95 14.69 0.13
C ILE A 438 -18.53 15.49 1.31
N PHE A 439 -17.71 16.34 1.94
CA PHE A 439 -18.15 17.22 3.01
C PHE A 439 -19.32 18.11 2.56
N GLU A 440 -19.21 18.75 1.40
CA GLU A 440 -20.27 19.62 0.88
C GLU A 440 -21.53 18.83 0.52
N GLN A 441 -21.42 17.61 -0.01
CA GLN A 441 -22.59 16.75 -0.28
C GLN A 441 -23.36 16.46 1.01
N ILE A 442 -22.66 16.02 2.07
CA ILE A 442 -23.27 15.67 3.37
C ILE A 442 -23.79 16.94 4.08
N ARG A 443 -23.07 18.06 3.99
CA ARG A 443 -23.51 19.34 4.58
C ARG A 443 -24.81 19.82 3.93
N ARG A 444 -24.90 19.73 2.60
CA ARG A 444 -26.07 20.18 1.81
C ARG A 444 -27.28 19.25 1.98
N SER A 445 -27.08 17.96 2.27
CA SER A 445 -28.18 17.03 2.56
C SER A 445 -28.84 17.27 3.92
N GLN A 446 -28.27 18.14 4.77
CA GLN A 446 -28.79 18.50 6.10
C GLN A 446 -29.03 17.30 7.01
N THR A 447 -28.22 16.24 6.86
CA THR A 447 -28.26 15.08 7.75
C THR A 447 -27.88 15.53 9.17
N ASN A 448 -28.54 14.98 10.19
CA ASN A 448 -28.33 15.37 11.60
C ASN A 448 -27.01 14.79 12.17
N VAL A 449 -25.88 15.20 11.60
CA VAL A 449 -24.55 14.74 11.95
C VAL A 449 -23.63 15.92 12.30
N ARG A 450 -22.71 15.69 13.24
CA ARG A 450 -21.61 16.62 13.52
C ARG A 450 -20.48 16.31 12.56
N LEU A 451 -20.50 16.98 11.41
CA LEU A 451 -19.58 16.73 10.30
C LEU A 451 -18.26 17.49 10.50
N GLY A 452 -17.13 16.82 10.25
CA GLY A 452 -15.81 17.43 10.26
C GLY A 452 -14.93 16.95 9.11
N ILE A 453 -13.82 17.65 8.90
CA ILE A 453 -12.75 17.27 7.98
C ILE A 453 -11.46 17.09 8.79
N LEU A 454 -10.73 16.01 8.51
CA LEU A 454 -9.34 15.83 8.94
C LEU A 454 -8.49 15.37 7.75
N SER A 455 -7.56 16.22 7.33
CA SER A 455 -6.57 15.89 6.31
C SER A 455 -5.23 16.55 6.63
N GLY A 456 -4.18 16.19 5.89
CA GLY A 456 -2.83 16.71 6.14
C GLY A 456 -2.68 18.24 6.00
N THR A 457 -3.62 18.95 5.37
CA THR A 457 -3.56 20.40 5.14
C THR A 457 -4.86 21.16 5.41
N LEU A 458 -5.93 20.46 5.79
CA LEU A 458 -7.25 21.05 6.02
C LEU A 458 -7.91 20.30 7.18
N THR A 459 -8.31 21.05 8.20
CA THR A 459 -9.09 20.56 9.34
C THR A 459 -10.29 21.46 9.53
N VAL A 460 -11.48 20.90 9.54
CA VAL A 460 -12.73 21.64 9.73
C VAL A 460 -13.55 20.94 10.79
N ILE A 461 -14.14 21.71 11.71
CA ILE A 461 -15.04 21.18 12.73
C ILE A 461 -16.35 22.00 12.77
N PRO A 462 -17.43 21.45 13.33
CA PRO A 462 -18.62 22.24 13.66
C PRO A 462 -18.26 23.32 14.70
N GLU A 463 -18.82 24.51 14.56
CA GLU A 463 -18.58 25.65 15.46
C GLU A 463 -18.90 25.29 16.93
N GLN A 464 -20.01 24.59 17.15
CA GLN A 464 -20.42 24.07 18.47
C GLN A 464 -19.39 23.12 19.12
N SER A 465 -18.40 22.62 18.37
CA SER A 465 -17.35 21.71 18.87
C SER A 465 -16.04 22.42 19.20
N CYS A 466 -15.94 23.74 18.97
CA CYS A 466 -14.74 24.54 19.22
C CYS A 466 -14.34 24.53 20.71
N GLU A 467 -15.32 24.67 21.62
CA GLU A 467 -15.06 24.63 23.06
C GLU A 467 -14.63 23.24 23.53
N ALA A 468 -15.29 22.19 23.03
CA ALA A 468 -14.92 20.81 23.32
C ALA A 468 -13.50 20.48 22.81
N LEU A 469 -13.10 21.01 21.65
CA LEU A 469 -11.73 20.87 21.14
C LEU A 469 -10.72 21.56 22.07
N ARG A 470 -11.00 22.79 22.51
CA ARG A 470 -10.14 23.51 23.47
C ARG A 470 -10.00 22.74 24.79
N ALA A 471 -11.05 22.09 25.26
CA ALA A 471 -11.01 21.26 26.46
C ALA A 471 -10.13 20.00 26.29
N CYS A 472 -9.90 19.53 25.06
CA CYS A 472 -9.01 18.40 24.77
C CYS A 472 -7.53 18.81 24.67
N ALA A 473 -7.23 20.10 24.50
CA ALA A 473 -5.87 20.60 24.27
C ALA A 473 -4.89 20.37 25.44
N PRO A 474 -5.28 20.57 26.72
CA PRO A 474 -4.36 20.41 27.86
C PRO A 474 -3.82 18.98 28.00
N GLU A 475 -4.63 17.97 27.67
CA GLU A 475 -4.23 16.55 27.71
C GLU A 475 -3.09 16.21 26.75
N LEU A 476 -2.89 17.04 25.73
CA LEU A 476 -1.85 16.89 24.71
C LEU A 476 -0.71 17.90 24.88
N GLY A 477 -0.69 18.65 26.00
CA GLY A 477 0.31 19.67 26.28
C GLY A 477 0.21 20.90 25.37
N LEU A 478 -0.98 21.19 24.83
CA LEU A 478 -1.26 22.36 24.00
C LEU A 478 -2.01 23.42 24.82
N GLY A 479 -1.63 24.69 24.66
CA GLY A 479 -2.35 25.81 25.24
C GLY A 479 -3.66 26.06 24.48
N PRO A 480 -4.78 26.38 25.17
CA PRO A 480 -6.04 26.70 24.49
C PRO A 480 -5.95 27.90 23.51
N ALA A 481 -4.97 28.79 23.73
CA ALA A 481 -4.69 29.95 22.88
C ALA A 481 -3.92 29.62 21.59
N ASP A 482 -3.33 28.42 21.51
CA ASP A 482 -2.58 27.98 20.32
C ASP A 482 -3.51 27.52 19.18
N ILE A 483 -4.81 27.35 19.48
CA ILE A 483 -5.81 26.87 18.52
C ILE A 483 -6.57 28.07 17.94
N GLN A 484 -6.38 28.30 16.65
CA GLN A 484 -7.08 29.32 15.89
C GLN A 484 -8.26 28.72 15.14
N PHE A 485 -9.39 29.41 15.21
CA PHE A 485 -10.62 29.06 14.50
C PHE A 485 -10.95 30.16 13.50
N LYS A 486 -11.18 29.78 12.25
CA LYS A 486 -11.64 30.68 11.19
C LYS A 486 -12.95 30.14 10.61
N PRO A 487 -14.08 30.85 10.75
CA PRO A 487 -15.35 30.43 10.14
C PRO A 487 -15.22 30.24 8.63
N LEU A 488 -15.92 29.25 8.07
CA LEU A 488 -15.98 29.08 6.62
C LEU A 488 -16.78 30.22 5.98
N PRO A 489 -16.34 30.79 4.84
CA PRO A 489 -17.02 31.93 4.20
C PRO A 489 -18.46 31.65 3.79
N HIS A 490 -18.76 30.39 3.46
CA HIS A 490 -20.05 29.95 2.92
C HIS A 490 -20.95 29.25 3.95
N ASP A 491 -20.48 29.02 5.18
CA ASP A 491 -21.31 28.49 6.27
C ASP A 491 -20.63 28.72 7.64
N PRO A 492 -21.06 29.71 8.44
CA PRO A 492 -20.43 30.03 9.72
C PRO A 492 -20.60 28.93 10.79
N ARG A 493 -21.46 27.93 10.55
CA ARG A 493 -21.62 26.78 11.46
C ARG A 493 -20.41 25.84 11.45
N PHE A 494 -19.44 26.07 10.57
CA PHE A 494 -18.21 25.32 10.47
C PHE A 494 -17.00 26.24 10.55
N CYS A 495 -15.93 25.77 11.19
CA CYS A 495 -14.70 26.52 11.36
C CYS A 495 -13.50 25.69 10.90
N GLU A 496 -12.61 26.31 10.11
CA GLU A 496 -11.27 25.80 9.84
C GLU A 496 -10.41 25.96 11.10
N VAL A 497 -9.72 24.89 11.49
CA VAL A 497 -8.86 24.83 12.67
C VAL A 497 -7.41 24.87 12.24
N THR A 498 -6.64 25.80 12.80
CA THR A 498 -5.19 25.91 12.57
C THR A 498 -4.46 25.96 13.90
N ILE A 499 -3.35 25.23 14.02
CA ILE A 499 -2.45 25.29 15.17
C ILE A 499 -1.07 25.68 14.63
N PRO A 500 -0.66 26.95 14.78
CA PRO A 500 0.64 27.42 14.29
C PRO A 500 1.79 26.61 14.90
N GLY A 501 2.68 26.08 14.04
CA GLY A 501 3.88 25.36 14.49
C GLY A 501 3.66 23.97 15.08
N ALA A 502 2.42 23.47 15.13
CA ALA A 502 2.17 22.10 15.59
C ALA A 502 2.48 21.06 14.50
N ASP A 503 3.09 19.96 14.92
CA ASP A 503 3.23 18.78 14.08
C ASP A 503 1.86 18.16 13.76
N LYS A 504 1.72 17.60 12.55
CA LYS A 504 0.50 16.96 12.03
C LYS A 504 -0.03 15.89 13.00
N HIS A 505 0.86 15.17 13.67
CA HIS A 505 0.50 14.17 14.68
C HIS A 505 -0.30 14.74 15.85
N ARG A 506 -0.01 15.98 16.28
CA ARG A 506 -0.75 16.64 17.36
C ARG A 506 -2.17 16.99 16.94
N MET A 507 -2.34 17.51 15.71
CA MET A 507 -3.66 17.80 15.14
C MET A 507 -4.51 16.52 15.04
N VAL A 508 -3.95 15.44 14.50
CA VAL A 508 -4.65 14.15 14.40
C VAL A 508 -5.06 13.64 15.78
N SER A 509 -4.16 13.70 16.78
CA SER A 509 -4.46 13.26 18.15
C SER A 509 -5.58 14.09 18.80
N LEU A 510 -5.57 15.40 18.59
CA LEU A 510 -6.56 16.32 19.12
C LEU A 510 -7.95 16.06 18.51
N ILE A 511 -8.03 15.95 17.18
CA ILE A 511 -9.28 15.65 16.48
C ILE A 511 -9.78 14.24 16.81
N THR A 512 -8.88 13.27 16.99
CA THR A 512 -9.26 11.91 17.43
C THR A 512 -9.88 11.94 18.83
N SER A 513 -9.34 12.73 19.76
CA SER A 513 -9.95 12.90 21.10
C SER A 513 -11.34 13.53 21.00
N LEU A 514 -11.49 14.58 20.20
CA LEU A 514 -12.80 15.22 19.96
C LEU A 514 -13.81 14.24 19.33
N PHE A 515 -13.37 13.45 18.35
CA PHE A 515 -14.18 12.43 17.69
C PHE A 515 -14.64 11.35 18.68
N ASN A 516 -13.74 10.82 19.51
CA ASN A 516 -14.09 9.83 20.53
C ASN A 516 -15.13 10.37 21.53
N ARG A 517 -15.02 11.65 21.93
CA ARG A 517 -15.98 12.33 22.82
C ARG A 517 -17.30 12.70 22.14
N GLY A 518 -17.44 12.47 20.84
CA GLY A 518 -18.67 12.77 20.09
C GLY A 518 -18.85 14.23 19.70
N GLY A 519 -17.80 15.05 19.80
CA GLY A 519 -17.83 16.40 19.20
C GLY A 519 -17.93 16.36 17.68
N ILE A 520 -17.45 15.28 17.06
CA ILE A 520 -17.64 14.96 15.64
C ILE A 520 -18.21 13.54 15.56
N THR A 521 -19.25 13.34 14.74
CA THR A 521 -19.86 12.02 14.51
C THR A 521 -19.49 11.46 13.14
N VAL A 522 -19.24 12.33 12.15
CA VAL A 522 -18.78 11.94 10.80
C VAL A 522 -17.52 12.74 10.46
N LEU A 523 -16.44 12.05 10.14
CA LEU A 523 -15.17 12.66 9.77
C LEU A 523 -14.81 12.30 8.33
N VAL A 524 -14.61 13.28 7.46
CA VAL A 524 -14.15 13.07 6.09
C VAL A 524 -12.66 13.37 6.02
N GLY A 525 -11.86 12.48 5.44
CA GLY A 525 -10.42 12.62 5.43
C GLY A 525 -9.71 11.93 4.29
N THR A 526 -8.39 12.05 4.30
CA THR A 526 -7.49 11.29 3.44
C THR A 526 -6.83 10.17 4.21
N THR A 527 -6.45 9.11 3.50
CA THR A 527 -5.64 8.00 4.05
C THR A 527 -4.24 8.44 4.47
#